data_AF-A0A7C8YXH6-F1
#
_entry.id   AF-A0A7C8YXH6-F1
#
_cell.length_a   1.000
_cell.length_b   1.000
_cell.length_c   1.000
_cell.angle_alpha   90.00
_cell.angle_beta   90.00
_cell.angle_gamma   90.00
#
_symmetry.space_group_name_H-M   'P 1'
#
loop_
_entity.id
_entity.type
_entity.pdbx_description
1 polymer ?
#
loop_
_entity_poly.entity_id
_entity_poly.type
_entity_poly.pdbx_seq_one_letter_code
_entity_poly.pdbx_strand_id
1 'polypeptide(L)'
;LPFLVQLLFFPLLFCSLTLPVFPLASFLVEKLAKQRRIDDPVVVLYHALIAAASILYPVFVILRYDSAVLSGVALMLFACTLWLKLVSYAHTNYDMRAITKASAQEDGTNVELPYDVNLKDLVYFMVAPTLCYQTSYPKVACIQKGRVARQLLKLVIFTGLMGFIVEQYINPIVKNSRHPLKGDLLYAIERVLKLSVPTLYVWLCIFYCF
;
A
#
# COMPACT_ATOMS: atom_id res chain seq x y z
N LEU A 1 4.03 -18.12 -26.12
CA LEU A 1 3.13 -17.19 -25.40
C LEU A 1 3.34 -17.09 -23.88
N PRO A 2 3.68 -18.15 -23.09
CA PRO A 2 3.84 -17.99 -21.63
C PRO A 2 5.16 -17.30 -21.22
N PHE A 3 6.21 -17.41 -22.03
CA PHE A 3 7.53 -16.80 -21.74
C PHE A 3 7.54 -15.26 -21.85
N LEU A 4 6.70 -14.68 -22.71
CA LEU A 4 6.60 -13.22 -22.88
C LEU A 4 5.79 -12.56 -21.74
N VAL A 5 4.86 -13.30 -21.14
CA VAL A 5 4.15 -12.86 -19.92
C VAL A 5 5.12 -12.76 -18.74
N GLN A 6 6.14 -13.62 -18.68
CA GLN A 6 7.16 -13.64 -17.62
C GLN A 6 8.15 -12.47 -17.66
N LEU A 7 8.42 -11.91 -18.85
CA LEU A 7 9.36 -10.78 -19.02
C LEU A 7 8.74 -9.42 -18.70
N LEU A 8 7.41 -9.26 -18.83
CA LEU A 8 6.71 -8.01 -18.51
C LEU A 8 6.55 -7.76 -16.99
N PHE A 9 6.72 -8.78 -16.15
CA PHE A 9 6.70 -8.65 -14.68
C PHE A 9 7.95 -8.00 -14.11
N PHE A 10 9.09 -8.11 -14.80
CA PHE A 10 10.37 -7.63 -14.31
C PHE A 10 10.40 -6.14 -13.92
N PRO A 11 9.95 -5.19 -14.76
CA PRO A 11 10.03 -3.76 -14.40
C PRO A 11 9.14 -3.39 -13.20
N LEU A 12 7.94 -3.96 -13.09
CA LEU A 12 7.04 -3.69 -11.96
C LEU A 12 7.50 -4.36 -10.67
N LEU A 13 8.10 -5.54 -10.77
CA LEU A 13 8.67 -6.25 -9.63
C LEU A 13 9.94 -5.54 -9.13
N PHE A 14 10.79 -5.02 -10.03
CA PHE A 14 11.87 -4.13 -9.62
C PHE A 14 11.35 -2.85 -8.98
N CYS A 15 10.30 -2.24 -9.54
CA CYS A 15 9.65 -1.07 -8.96
C CYS A 15 9.18 -1.36 -7.52
N SER A 16 8.51 -2.49 -7.29
CA SER A 16 8.03 -2.86 -5.96
C SER A 16 9.17 -3.13 -4.96
N LEU A 17 10.29 -3.70 -5.42
CA LEU A 17 11.48 -3.89 -4.59
C LEU A 17 12.21 -2.59 -4.25
N THR A 18 12.12 -1.57 -5.11
CA THR A 18 12.73 -0.25 -4.86
C THR A 18 11.89 0.66 -3.97
N LEU A 19 10.58 0.42 -3.86
CA LEU A 19 9.68 1.25 -3.08
C LEU A 19 10.00 1.36 -1.56
N PRO A 20 10.52 0.32 -0.87
CA PRO A 20 11.01 0.42 0.51
C PRO A 20 12.15 1.42 0.73
N VAL A 21 12.82 1.89 -0.33
CA VAL A 21 13.87 2.92 -0.23
C VAL A 21 13.30 4.26 0.26
N PHE A 22 12.06 4.60 -0.09
CA PHE A 22 11.42 5.86 0.34
C PHE A 22 11.23 5.94 1.88
N PRO A 23 10.69 4.90 2.55
CA PRO A 23 10.70 4.81 4.02
C PRO A 23 12.08 4.93 4.65
N LEU A 24 13.11 4.32 4.06
CA LEU A 24 14.48 4.43 4.57
C LEU A 24 15.01 5.87 4.43
N ALA A 25 14.71 6.56 3.32
CA ALA A 25 15.05 7.96 3.14
C ALA A 25 14.35 8.85 4.18
N SER A 26 13.05 8.63 4.42
CA SER A 26 12.27 9.34 5.44
C SER A 26 12.85 9.13 6.85
N PHE A 27 13.32 7.92 7.16
CA PHE A 27 14.02 7.63 8.41
C PHE A 27 15.36 8.35 8.53
N LEU A 28 16.15 8.46 7.46
CA LEU A 28 17.41 9.21 7.48
C LEU A 28 17.18 10.70 7.73
N VAL A 29 16.14 11.28 7.11
CA VAL A 29 15.72 12.67 7.36
C VAL A 29 15.37 12.85 8.84
N GLU A 30 14.62 11.92 9.43
CA GLU A 30 14.23 11.98 10.84
C GLU A 30 15.44 11.82 11.78
N LYS A 31 16.38 10.95 11.44
CA LYS A 31 17.63 10.78 12.18
C LYS A 31 18.49 12.04 12.18
N LEU A 32 18.54 12.76 11.04
CA LEU A 32 19.25 14.04 10.92
C LEU A 32 18.54 15.16 11.69
N ALA A 33 17.21 15.16 11.69
CA ALA A 33 16.40 16.09 12.49
C ALA A 33 16.66 15.90 14.00
N LYS A 34 16.72 14.64 14.48
CA LYS A 34 17.03 14.32 15.89
C LYS A 34 18.42 14.84 16.30
N GLN A 35 19.40 14.79 15.40
CA GLN A 35 20.75 15.33 15.63
C GLN A 35 20.82 16.87 15.59
N ARG A 36 19.68 17.57 15.49
CA ARG A 36 19.56 19.04 15.35
C ARG A 36 20.40 19.59 14.19
N ARG A 37 20.58 18.82 13.12
CA ARG A 37 21.31 19.27 11.92
C ARG A 37 20.44 20.01 10.91
N ILE A 38 19.12 19.90 11.03
CA ILE A 38 18.15 20.40 10.05
C ILE A 38 17.00 21.08 10.80
N ASP A 39 16.53 22.21 10.27
CA ASP A 39 15.36 22.94 10.79
C ASP A 39 14.04 22.23 10.47
N ASP A 40 13.05 22.37 11.35
CA ASP A 40 11.71 21.77 11.21
C ASP A 40 11.01 22.00 9.86
N PRO A 41 10.93 23.23 9.31
CA PRO A 41 10.27 23.44 8.00
C PRO A 41 10.99 22.69 6.87
N VAL A 42 12.31 22.57 6.95
CA VAL A 42 13.12 21.84 5.98
C VAL A 42 12.86 20.34 6.09
N VAL A 43 12.72 19.80 7.31
CA VAL A 43 12.34 18.40 7.55
C VAL A 43 10.96 18.08 6.94
N VAL A 44 9.96 18.96 7.15
CA VAL A 44 8.62 18.81 6.58
C VAL A 44 8.67 18.83 5.05
N LEU A 45 9.46 19.74 4.46
CA LEU A 45 9.65 19.79 3.01
C LEU A 45 10.25 18.49 2.46
N TYR A 46 11.28 17.93 3.11
CA TYR A 46 11.86 16.66 2.69
C TYR A 46 10.86 15.50 2.77
N HIS A 47 10.09 15.40 3.85
CA HIS A 47 9.04 14.37 3.97
C HIS A 47 7.96 14.53 2.88
N ALA A 48 7.55 15.75 2.56
CA ALA A 48 6.60 16.03 1.49
C ALA A 48 7.14 15.63 0.11
N LEU A 49 8.41 15.93 -0.18
CA LEU A 49 9.07 15.52 -1.43
C LEU A 49 9.21 13.99 -1.54
N ILE A 50 9.59 13.31 -0.46
CA ILE A 50 9.69 11.85 -0.41
C ILE A 50 8.33 11.20 -0.66
N ALA A 51 7.27 11.71 -0.01
CA ALA A 51 5.90 11.21 -0.20
C ALA A 51 5.39 11.47 -1.63
N ALA A 52 5.64 12.66 -2.20
CA ALA A 52 5.28 12.93 -3.58
C ALA A 52 6.00 11.98 -4.56
N ALA A 53 7.30 11.76 -4.36
CA ALA A 53 8.09 10.86 -5.17
C ALA A 53 7.61 9.40 -5.08
N SER A 54 7.13 8.93 -3.92
CA SER A 54 6.67 7.55 -3.74
C SER A 54 5.43 7.19 -4.56
N ILE A 55 4.56 8.18 -4.89
CA ILE A 55 3.42 7.99 -5.80
C ILE A 55 3.81 8.24 -7.25
N LEU A 56 4.58 9.29 -7.53
CA LEU A 56 4.94 9.67 -8.90
C LEU A 56 5.79 8.60 -9.58
N TYR A 57 6.66 7.92 -8.84
CA TYR A 57 7.55 6.90 -9.38
C TYR A 57 6.78 5.69 -9.97
N PRO A 58 5.88 5.01 -9.24
CA PRO A 58 5.06 3.93 -9.82
C PRO A 58 4.19 4.37 -10.99
N VAL A 59 3.60 5.56 -10.93
CA VAL A 59 2.78 6.11 -12.02
C VAL A 59 3.62 6.26 -13.30
N PHE A 60 4.82 6.84 -13.17
CA PHE A 60 5.73 7.00 -14.30
C PHE A 60 6.13 5.65 -14.91
N VAL A 61 6.45 4.65 -14.08
CA VAL A 61 6.81 3.30 -14.55
C VAL A 61 5.65 2.64 -15.30
N ILE A 62 4.43 2.70 -14.77
CA ILE A 62 3.25 2.09 -15.42
C ILE A 62 2.99 2.72 -16.79
N LEU A 63 3.08 4.05 -16.90
CA LEU A 63 2.88 4.77 -18.17
C LEU A 63 3.97 4.49 -19.22
N ARG A 64 5.16 4.06 -18.81
CA ARG A 64 6.28 3.78 -19.72
C ARG A 64 6.32 2.35 -20.24
N TYR A 65 5.81 1.39 -19.47
CA TYR A 65 6.05 -0.04 -19.72
C TYR A 65 4.80 -0.82 -20.14
N ASP A 66 3.73 -0.18 -20.63
CA ASP A 66 2.47 -0.82 -21.10
C ASP A 66 2.11 -2.08 -20.32
N SER A 67 2.00 -1.91 -19.01
CA SER A 67 1.90 -3.03 -18.08
C SER A 67 0.52 -3.68 -18.12
N ALA A 68 0.46 -4.98 -17.80
CA ALA A 68 -0.82 -5.66 -17.62
C ALA A 68 -1.65 -4.96 -16.52
N VAL A 69 -2.92 -4.68 -16.80
CA VAL A 69 -3.81 -3.89 -15.93
C VAL A 69 -3.79 -4.39 -14.48
N LEU A 70 -3.85 -5.72 -14.27
CA LEU A 70 -3.84 -6.32 -12.94
C LEU A 70 -2.55 -6.00 -12.16
N SER A 71 -1.40 -6.06 -12.83
CA SER A 71 -0.10 -5.78 -12.21
C SER A 71 0.09 -4.29 -11.91
N GLY A 72 -0.42 -3.40 -12.76
CA GLY A 72 -0.44 -1.96 -12.52
C GLY A 72 -1.31 -1.59 -11.32
N VAL A 73 -2.51 -2.18 -11.22
CA VAL A 73 -3.40 -1.99 -10.06
C VAL A 73 -2.74 -2.46 -8.77
N ALA A 74 -2.11 -3.63 -8.77
CA ALA A 74 -1.41 -4.14 -7.59
C ALA A 74 -0.25 -3.23 -7.14
N LEU A 75 0.56 -2.74 -8.09
CA LEU A 75 1.65 -1.81 -7.79
C LEU A 75 1.12 -0.47 -7.25
N MET A 76 0.05 0.06 -7.83
CA MET A 76 -0.58 1.30 -7.35
C MET A 76 -1.17 1.16 -5.95
N LEU A 77 -1.83 0.03 -5.64
CA LEU A 77 -2.31 -0.23 -4.29
C LEU A 77 -1.15 -0.27 -3.28
N PHE A 78 -0.04 -0.92 -3.63
CA PHE A 78 1.16 -0.94 -2.79
C PHE A 78 1.79 0.46 -2.64
N ALA A 79 1.86 1.24 -3.71
CA ALA A 79 2.35 2.61 -3.67
C ALA A 79 1.48 3.51 -2.77
N CYS A 80 0.16 3.38 -2.88
CA CYS A 80 -0.80 4.11 -2.04
C CYS A 80 -0.67 3.74 -0.56
N THR A 81 -0.54 2.44 -0.23
CA THR A 81 -0.37 2.03 1.17
C THR A 81 0.94 2.56 1.76
N LEU A 82 2.03 2.53 0.99
CA LEU A 82 3.30 3.11 1.40
C LEU A 82 3.23 4.62 1.57
N TRP A 83 2.57 5.32 0.67
CA TRP A 83 2.36 6.76 0.77
C TRP A 83 1.60 7.14 2.03
N LEU A 84 0.49 6.46 2.33
CA LEU A 84 -0.28 6.67 3.57
C LEU A 84 0.59 6.43 4.82
N LYS A 85 1.43 5.38 4.80
CA LYS A 85 2.38 5.11 5.89
C LYS A 85 3.44 6.21 6.05
N LEU A 86 4.00 6.71 4.95
CA LEU A 86 4.98 7.80 4.96
C LEU A 86 4.38 9.10 5.51
N VAL A 87 3.17 9.44 5.06
CA VAL A 87 2.43 10.61 5.56
C VAL A 87 2.18 10.47 7.05
N SER A 88 1.67 9.32 7.50
CA SER A 88 1.45 9.10 8.93
C SER A 88 2.74 9.16 9.73
N TYR A 89 3.84 8.59 9.24
CA TYR A 89 5.14 8.64 9.91
C TYR A 89 5.64 10.09 10.05
N ALA A 90 5.54 10.89 8.99
CA ALA A 90 5.94 12.29 9.00
C ALA A 90 5.13 13.13 10.00
N HIS A 91 3.80 12.93 10.05
CA HIS A 91 2.93 13.64 11.00
C HIS A 91 3.22 13.27 12.45
N THR A 92 3.25 11.98 12.77
CA THR A 92 3.51 11.54 14.15
C THR A 92 4.88 12.01 14.63
N ASN A 93 5.92 11.97 13.79
CA ASN A 93 7.24 12.48 14.18
C ASN A 93 7.27 14.00 14.33
N TYR A 94 6.54 14.73 13.48
CA TYR A 94 6.38 16.18 13.63
C TYR A 94 5.76 16.52 14.99
N ASP A 95 4.68 15.84 15.37
CA ASP A 95 4.00 16.04 16.66
C ASP A 95 4.93 15.71 17.84
N MET A 96 5.69 14.62 17.77
CA MET A 96 6.66 14.25 18.81
C MET A 96 7.78 15.28 18.98
N ARG A 97 8.26 15.86 17.87
CA ARG A 97 9.25 16.96 17.92
C ARG A 97 8.65 18.22 18.56
N ALA A 98 7.42 18.56 18.21
CA ALA A 98 6.73 19.72 18.78
C ALA A 98 6.54 19.58 20.30
N ILE A 99 6.09 18.41 20.76
CA ILE A 99 5.95 18.10 22.19
C ILE A 99 7.30 18.20 22.91
N THR A 100 8.36 17.61 22.33
CA THR A 100 9.70 17.66 22.93
C THR A 100 10.22 19.10 23.06
N LYS A 101 9.97 19.95 22.06
CA LYS A 101 10.36 21.37 22.11
C LYS A 101 9.59 22.14 23.18
N ALA A 102 8.29 21.86 23.35
CA ALA A 102 7.48 22.46 24.41
C ALA A 102 7.98 22.06 25.80
N SER A 103 8.22 20.76 26.05
CA SER A 103 8.72 20.27 27.34
C SER A 103 10.12 20.80 27.67
N ALA A 104 11.01 20.93 26.67
CA ALA A 104 12.35 21.50 26.88
C ALA A 104 12.32 23.00 27.24
N GLN A 105 11.27 23.74 26.88
CA GLN A 105 11.09 25.13 27.31
C GLN A 105 10.59 25.24 28.76
N GLU A 106 9.81 24.27 29.23
CA GLU A 106 9.26 24.26 30.59
C GLU A 106 10.29 23.82 31.64
N ASP A 107 11.08 22.77 31.37
CA ASP A 107 11.92 22.13 32.39
C ASP A 107 13.38 22.64 32.46
N GLY A 108 13.80 23.56 31.58
CA GLY A 108 15.15 24.19 31.57
C GLY A 108 16.34 23.21 31.46
N THR A 109 16.07 21.91 31.42
CA THR A 109 17.02 20.80 31.38
C THR A 109 16.80 20.05 30.07
N ASN A 110 17.88 19.51 29.49
CA ASN A 110 17.82 18.66 28.31
C ASN A 110 17.18 17.33 28.69
N VAL A 111 15.86 17.30 28.85
CA VAL A 111 15.08 16.07 29.02
C VAL A 111 15.41 15.18 27.82
N GLU A 112 15.96 14.00 28.11
CA GLU A 112 16.25 12.98 27.11
C GLU A 112 15.02 12.79 26.23
N LEU A 113 15.20 12.99 24.91
CA LEU A 113 14.15 12.88 23.90
C LEU A 113 13.32 11.61 24.14
N PRO A 114 12.02 11.72 24.51
CA PRO A 114 11.20 10.54 24.81
C PRO A 114 10.88 9.71 23.56
N TYR A 115 11.30 10.15 22.37
CA TYR A 115 11.19 9.39 21.13
C TYR A 115 12.58 8.95 20.64
N ASP A 116 12.80 7.63 20.59
CA ASP A 116 13.95 7.06 19.92
C ASP A 116 13.57 6.61 18.50
N VAL A 117 14.37 7.02 17.52
CA VAL A 117 14.11 6.73 16.11
C VAL A 117 14.84 5.43 15.78
N ASN A 118 14.17 4.31 16.02
CA ASN A 118 14.73 2.99 15.78
C ASN A 118 14.31 2.46 14.40
N LEU A 119 15.29 1.97 13.63
CA LEU A 119 15.05 1.34 12.33
C LEU A 119 14.20 0.08 12.48
N LYS A 120 14.33 -0.64 13.61
CA LYS A 120 13.53 -1.84 13.89
C LYS A 120 12.03 -1.52 13.96
N ASP A 121 11.66 -0.40 14.57
CA ASP A 121 10.27 -0.01 14.73
C ASP A 121 9.68 0.52 13.42
N LEU A 122 10.49 1.18 12.59
CA LEU A 122 10.12 1.50 11.21
C LEU A 122 9.85 0.24 10.40
N VAL A 123 10.80 -0.71 10.37
CA VAL A 123 10.64 -1.96 9.62
C VAL A 123 9.41 -2.74 10.09
N TYR A 124 9.16 -2.77 11.41
CA TYR A 124 7.94 -3.35 11.96
C TYR A 124 6.68 -2.64 11.46
N PHE A 125 6.64 -1.30 11.49
CA PHE A 125 5.53 -0.51 10.99
C PHE A 125 5.27 -0.74 9.49
N MET A 126 6.31 -0.88 8.68
CA MET A 126 6.18 -1.15 7.24
C MET A 126 5.48 -2.49 6.97
N VAL A 127 5.75 -3.51 7.79
CA VAL A 127 5.15 -4.85 7.66
C VAL A 127 3.80 -4.96 8.37
N ALA A 128 3.56 -4.15 9.41
CA ALA A 128 2.32 -4.18 10.17
C ALA A 128 1.10 -3.85 9.28
N PRO A 129 -0.06 -4.49 9.50
CA PRO A 129 -1.31 -4.22 8.78
C PRO A 129 -2.00 -2.97 9.33
N THR A 130 -1.26 -1.88 9.49
CA THR A 130 -1.73 -0.60 10.00
C THR A 130 -1.24 0.54 9.10
N LEU A 131 -2.04 1.59 8.98
CA LEU A 131 -1.68 2.79 8.21
C LEU A 131 -1.20 3.94 9.11
N CYS A 132 -1.65 3.95 10.37
CA CYS A 132 -1.27 4.96 11.34
C CYS A 132 -0.01 4.53 12.10
N TYR A 133 1.04 5.35 12.05
CA TYR A 133 2.27 5.16 12.79
C TYR A 133 2.06 5.45 14.28
N GLN A 134 2.62 4.60 15.13
CA GLN A 134 2.64 4.77 16.57
C GLN A 134 4.01 4.35 17.10
N THR A 135 4.52 5.07 18.10
CA THR A 135 5.83 4.83 18.71
C THR A 135 5.93 3.49 19.42
N SER A 136 4.80 2.94 19.89
CA SER A 136 4.74 1.63 20.54
C SER A 136 3.44 0.91 20.18
N TYR A 137 3.58 -0.21 19.47
CA TYR A 137 2.45 -1.08 19.13
C TYR A 137 2.24 -2.18 20.17
N PRO A 138 0.98 -2.55 20.47
CA PRO A 138 0.69 -3.71 21.30
C PRO A 138 1.14 -4.98 20.57
N LYS A 139 1.94 -5.80 21.25
CA LYS A 139 2.47 -7.06 20.71
C LYS A 139 1.79 -8.24 21.39
N VAL A 140 1.37 -9.23 20.59
CA VAL A 140 0.85 -10.49 21.12
C VAL A 140 2.01 -11.38 21.61
N ALA A 141 1.82 -12.03 22.76
CA ALA A 141 2.87 -12.84 23.39
C ALA A 141 3.29 -14.08 22.56
N CYS A 142 2.34 -14.70 21.84
CA CYS A 142 2.58 -15.92 21.06
C CYS A 142 1.84 -15.91 19.71
N ILE A 143 2.55 -16.20 18.62
CA ILE A 143 1.96 -16.39 17.29
C ILE A 143 1.39 -17.81 17.18
N GLN A 144 0.08 -17.94 17.09
CA GLN A 144 -0.59 -19.24 16.90
C GLN A 144 -0.53 -19.64 15.42
N LYS A 145 0.51 -20.40 15.03
CA LYS A 145 0.74 -20.88 13.65
C LYS A 145 -0.51 -21.51 13.02
N GLY A 146 -1.32 -22.23 13.80
CA GLY A 146 -2.58 -22.82 13.36
C GLY A 146 -3.65 -21.80 12.93
N ARG A 147 -3.69 -20.60 13.54
CA ARG A 147 -4.62 -19.52 13.10
C ARG A 147 -4.21 -18.96 11.75
N VAL A 148 -2.90 -18.74 11.55
CA VAL A 148 -2.36 -18.24 10.28
C VAL A 148 -2.57 -19.26 9.16
N ALA A 149 -2.29 -20.54 9.41
CA ALA A 149 -2.50 -21.60 8.42
C ALA A 149 -3.97 -21.72 7.99
N ARG A 150 -4.92 -21.60 8.94
CA ARG A 150 -6.36 -21.57 8.62
C ARG A 150 -6.73 -20.36 7.76
N GLN A 151 -6.13 -19.20 7.99
CA GLN A 151 -6.36 -18.00 7.17
C GLN A 151 -5.78 -18.15 5.75
N LEU A 152 -4.59 -18.75 5.61
CA LEU A 152 -3.99 -19.04 4.30
C LEU A 152 -4.83 -20.04 3.50
N LEU A 153 -5.35 -21.08 4.15
CA LEU A 153 -6.24 -22.05 3.47
C LEU A 153 -7.50 -21.38 2.94
N LYS A 154 -8.14 -20.51 3.74
CA LYS A 154 -9.28 -19.71 3.30
C LYS A 154 -8.91 -18.86 2.07
N LEU A 155 -7.77 -18.15 2.14
CA LEU A 155 -7.30 -17.32 1.03
C LEU A 155 -7.15 -18.12 -0.27
N VAL A 156 -6.55 -19.31 -0.23
CA VAL A 156 -6.40 -20.18 -1.42
C VAL A 156 -7.75 -20.63 -1.97
N ILE A 157 -8.67 -21.08 -1.11
CA ILE A 157 -10.00 -21.56 -1.54
C ILE A 157 -10.79 -20.43 -2.20
N PHE A 158 -10.85 -19.26 -1.58
CA PHE A 158 -11.60 -18.13 -2.12
C PHE A 158 -10.95 -17.51 -3.36
N THR A 159 -9.61 -17.51 -3.46
CA THR A 159 -8.91 -17.08 -4.69
C THR A 159 -9.22 -18.02 -5.86
N GLY A 160 -9.26 -19.34 -5.62
CA GLY A 160 -9.70 -20.32 -6.59
C GLY A 160 -11.16 -20.12 -7.02
N LEU A 161 -12.04 -19.85 -6.05
CA LEU A 161 -13.46 -19.55 -6.31
C LEU A 161 -13.63 -18.28 -7.16
N MET A 162 -12.87 -17.20 -6.88
CA MET A 162 -12.88 -16.00 -7.75
C MET A 162 -12.44 -16.34 -9.17
N GLY A 163 -11.35 -17.08 -9.34
CA GLY A 163 -10.86 -17.49 -10.65
C GLY A 163 -11.91 -18.29 -11.43
N PHE A 164 -12.60 -19.21 -10.74
CA PHE A 164 -13.71 -19.98 -11.32
C PHE A 164 -14.87 -19.08 -11.75
N ILE A 165 -15.29 -18.13 -10.91
CA ILE A 165 -16.39 -17.19 -11.25
C ILE A 165 -16.01 -16.34 -12.47
N VAL A 166 -14.78 -15.85 -12.50
CA VAL A 166 -14.28 -15.02 -13.61
C VAL A 166 -14.28 -15.81 -14.92
N GLU A 167 -13.71 -17.02 -14.93
CA GLU A 167 -13.61 -17.81 -16.16
C GLU A 167 -14.95 -18.38 -16.64
N GLN A 168 -15.80 -18.83 -15.72
CA GLN A 168 -17.05 -19.52 -16.08
C GLN A 168 -18.24 -18.57 -16.29
N TYR A 169 -18.26 -17.41 -15.63
CA TYR A 169 -19.42 -16.50 -15.70
C TYR A 169 -19.06 -15.16 -16.33
N ILE A 170 -17.96 -14.52 -15.92
CA ILE A 170 -17.62 -13.18 -16.42
C ILE A 170 -17.09 -13.23 -17.86
N ASN A 171 -16.11 -14.09 -18.13
CA ASN A 171 -15.44 -14.20 -19.43
C ASN A 171 -16.42 -14.50 -20.59
N PRO A 172 -17.36 -15.47 -20.51
CA PRO A 172 -18.29 -15.73 -21.61
C PRO A 172 -19.28 -14.60 -21.84
N ILE A 173 -19.73 -13.90 -20.78
CA ILE A 173 -20.66 -12.77 -20.91
C ILE A 173 -19.96 -11.59 -21.63
N VAL A 174 -18.68 -11.34 -21.32
CA VAL A 174 -17.88 -10.28 -21.93
C VAL A 174 -17.57 -10.61 -23.40
N LYS A 175 -17.13 -11.83 -23.71
CA LYS A 175 -16.82 -12.25 -25.10
C LYS A 175 -18.05 -12.25 -26.01
N ASN A 176 -19.24 -12.52 -25.45
CA ASN A 176 -20.50 -12.52 -26.20
C ASN A 176 -21.09 -11.10 -26.37
N SER A 177 -20.40 -10.05 -25.92
CA SER A 177 -20.83 -8.67 -26.09
C SER A 177 -20.22 -8.04 -27.34
N ARG A 178 -21.05 -7.43 -28.19
CA ARG A 178 -20.58 -6.49 -29.22
C ARG A 178 -20.14 -5.21 -28.51
N HIS A 179 -19.15 -4.51 -29.08
CA HIS A 179 -18.45 -3.38 -28.48
C HIS A 179 -19.37 -2.48 -27.62
N PRO A 180 -19.07 -2.27 -26.32
CA PRO A 180 -20.01 -1.76 -25.31
C PRO A 180 -20.48 -0.30 -25.49
N LEU A 181 -20.02 0.37 -26.54
CA LEU A 181 -20.21 1.81 -26.78
C LEU A 181 -20.88 2.12 -28.14
N LYS A 182 -21.37 1.10 -28.85
CA LYS A 182 -22.02 1.26 -30.17
C LYS A 182 -23.43 0.65 -30.25
N GLY A 183 -24.06 0.35 -29.11
CA GLY A 183 -25.36 -0.33 -29.05
C GLY A 183 -26.43 0.44 -28.26
N ASP A 184 -27.69 0.04 -28.47
CA ASP A 184 -28.88 0.56 -27.78
C ASP A 184 -28.78 0.41 -26.25
N LEU A 185 -29.14 1.47 -25.51
CA LEU A 185 -29.04 1.56 -24.04
C LEU A 185 -29.72 0.39 -23.31
N LEU A 186 -30.83 -0.12 -23.85
CA LEU A 186 -31.56 -1.24 -23.26
C LEU A 186 -30.72 -2.52 -23.21
N TYR A 187 -29.95 -2.81 -24.26
CA TYR A 187 -29.06 -3.97 -24.27
C TYR A 187 -27.87 -3.79 -23.33
N ALA A 188 -27.38 -2.56 -23.15
CA ALA A 188 -26.33 -2.27 -22.18
C ALA A 188 -26.81 -2.55 -20.74
N ILE A 189 -28.01 -2.09 -20.37
CA ILE A 189 -28.59 -2.31 -19.04
C ILE A 189 -28.82 -3.80 -18.77
N GLU A 190 -29.38 -4.56 -19.72
CA GLU A 190 -29.58 -6.00 -19.58
C GLU A 190 -28.26 -6.74 -19.30
N ARG A 191 -27.18 -6.35 -19.99
CA ARG A 191 -25.85 -6.95 -19.79
C ARG A 191 -25.21 -6.55 -18.47
N VAL A 192 -25.34 -5.29 -18.05
CA VAL A 192 -24.87 -4.83 -16.73
C VAL A 192 -25.61 -5.59 -15.62
N LEU A 193 -26.92 -5.81 -15.75
CA LEU A 193 -27.70 -6.56 -14.77
C LEU A 193 -27.30 -8.05 -14.73
N LYS A 194 -26.97 -8.66 -15.87
CA LYS A 194 -26.44 -10.03 -15.93
C LYS A 194 -25.04 -10.14 -15.32
N LEU A 195 -24.24 -9.07 -15.40
CA LEU A 195 -22.88 -9.03 -14.87
C LEU A 195 -22.81 -8.62 -13.38
N SER A 196 -23.84 -7.93 -12.86
CA SER A 196 -23.83 -7.41 -11.49
C SER A 196 -23.74 -8.52 -10.44
N VAL A 197 -24.49 -9.61 -10.60
CA VAL A 197 -24.50 -10.75 -9.68
C VAL A 197 -23.10 -11.38 -9.55
N PRO A 198 -22.43 -11.85 -10.62
CA PRO A 198 -21.09 -12.40 -10.50
C PRO A 198 -20.07 -11.36 -10.01
N THR A 199 -20.22 -10.09 -10.38
CA THR A 199 -19.34 -9.00 -9.89
C THR A 199 -19.45 -8.81 -8.38
N LEU A 200 -20.66 -8.84 -7.82
CA LEU A 200 -20.89 -8.74 -6.37
C LEU A 200 -20.28 -9.92 -5.62
N TYR A 201 -20.42 -11.14 -6.13
CA TYR A 201 -19.80 -12.32 -5.51
C TYR A 201 -18.27 -12.23 -5.49
N VAL A 202 -17.66 -11.78 -6.60
CA VAL A 202 -16.21 -11.54 -6.63
C VAL A 202 -15.81 -10.49 -5.60
N TRP A 203 -16.55 -9.38 -5.50
CA TRP A 203 -16.30 -8.33 -4.51
C TRP A 203 -16.40 -8.82 -3.06
N LEU A 204 -17.43 -9.61 -2.73
CA LEU A 204 -17.58 -10.20 -1.41
C LEU A 204 -16.43 -11.15 -1.08
N CYS A 205 -15.97 -11.93 -2.06
CA CYS A 205 -14.80 -12.79 -1.88
C CYS A 205 -13.55 -11.95 -1.62
N ILE A 206 -13.36 -10.81 -2.31
CA ILE A 206 -12.19 -9.93 -2.13
C ILE A 206 -12.20 -9.37 -0.73
N PHE A 207 -13.35 -8.85 -0.29
CA PHE A 207 -13.53 -8.31 1.06
C PHE A 207 -13.30 -9.34 2.18
N TYR A 208 -13.68 -10.60 1.98
CA TYR A 208 -13.45 -11.64 2.99
C TYR A 208 -11.98 -12.12 3.04
N CYS A 209 -11.27 -12.03 1.91
CA CYS A 209 -9.90 -12.52 1.78
C CYS A 209 -8.83 -11.51 2.22
N PHE A 210 -9.05 -10.24 1.91
CA PHE A 210 -8.08 -9.16 1.99
C PHE A 210 -8.39 -8.24 3.16
#